data_AF-A0A067QHW9-F1
#
_entry.id   AF-A0A067QHW9-F1
#
_cell.length_a   1.000
_cell.length_b   1.000
_cell.length_c   1.000
_cell.angle_alpha   90.00
_cell.angle_beta   90.00
_cell.angle_gamma   90.00
#
_symmetry.space_group_name_H-M   'P 1'
#
loop_
_entity.id
_entity.type
_entity.pdbx_description
1 polymer ?
#
loop_
_entity_poly.entity_id
_entity_poly.type
_entity_poly.pdbx_seq_one_letter_code
_entity_poly.pdbx_strand_id
1 'polypeptide(L)'
;MAGKFDLNGGDGSEMADESPWADEGDGVGYGSNPDVEWAKLSNDFTNAGYREGITAGKEASLQEGFDAGYAQTGAPLGRDIGLMRGTVAGLLSYVSLVSQGQDELVAEIRDISNQLANIRFSDIAPRDMEAEQHALEHLESTGEAVDENEELEGKRRMEELEDMLGSLGRGGVKRAGIEDVKRLKERLDSLCARLEVSCG
;
A
#
# COMPACT_ATOMS: atom_id res chain seq x y z
N MET A 1 22.92 -71.14 -61.91
CA MET A 1 22.39 -70.13 -62.86
C MET A 1 21.39 -69.29 -62.08
N ALA A 2 21.80 -68.19 -61.46
CA ALA A 2 21.90 -66.86 -62.08
C ALA A 2 20.57 -66.42 -62.69
N GLY A 3 19.84 -65.58 -61.95
CA GLY A 3 18.68 -64.83 -62.42
C GLY A 3 18.73 -63.44 -61.79
N LYS A 4 19.45 -62.54 -62.44
CA LYS A 4 19.58 -61.13 -62.09
C LYS A 4 18.37 -60.40 -62.70
N PHE A 5 17.59 -59.71 -61.89
CA PHE A 5 16.55 -58.79 -62.35
C PHE A 5 16.79 -57.46 -61.65
N ASP A 6 17.35 -56.52 -62.40
CA ASP A 6 17.52 -55.13 -62.00
C ASP A 6 16.17 -54.43 -62.12
N LEU A 7 15.67 -53.89 -61.00
CA LEU A 7 14.64 -52.85 -61.00
C LEU A 7 15.20 -51.64 -60.25
N ASN A 8 15.72 -50.71 -61.05
CA ASN A 8 15.98 -49.34 -60.68
C ASN A 8 14.64 -48.65 -60.36
N GLY A 9 14.51 -48.11 -59.15
CA GLY A 9 13.30 -47.44 -58.70
C GLY A 9 13.41 -46.99 -57.25
N GLY A 10 14.08 -45.86 -57.03
CA GLY A 10 14.24 -45.27 -55.71
C GLY A 10 15.08 -44.02 -55.75
N ASP A 11 14.61 -43.00 -56.46
CA ASP A 11 14.97 -41.61 -56.14
C ASP A 11 14.35 -41.30 -54.78
N GLY A 12 15.11 -41.61 -53.73
CA GLY A 12 14.87 -41.17 -52.38
C GLY A 12 16.11 -40.43 -51.97
N SER A 13 16.15 -39.13 -52.27
CA SER A 13 17.02 -38.21 -51.57
C SER A 13 16.86 -38.44 -50.08
N GLU A 14 17.84 -39.12 -49.46
CA GLU A 14 18.00 -39.12 -48.01
C GLU A 14 18.31 -37.67 -47.64
N MET A 15 17.25 -36.93 -47.31
CA MET A 15 17.36 -35.73 -46.50
C MET A 15 17.93 -36.21 -45.16
N ALA A 16 19.25 -36.10 -45.01
CA ALA A 16 19.84 -36.02 -43.70
C ALA A 16 19.09 -34.91 -42.97
N ASP A 17 18.33 -35.27 -41.93
CA ASP A 17 17.79 -34.34 -40.97
C ASP A 17 18.98 -33.82 -40.15
N GLU A 18 19.79 -33.01 -40.83
CA GLU A 18 20.91 -32.27 -40.28
C GLU A 18 20.28 -31.18 -39.43
N SER A 19 20.07 -31.49 -38.16
CA SER A 19 19.64 -30.53 -37.16
C SER A 19 20.76 -29.48 -36.98
N PRO A 20 20.58 -28.15 -37.25
CA PRO A 20 21.43 -27.08 -36.76
C PRO A 20 21.84 -27.07 -35.30
N TRP A 21 21.36 -28.03 -34.51
CA TRP A 21 21.72 -28.14 -33.11
C TRP A 21 22.73 -29.26 -32.86
N ALA A 22 23.08 -30.06 -33.86
CA ALA A 22 24.19 -31.00 -33.80
C ALA A 22 25.49 -30.25 -34.11
N ASP A 23 26.09 -29.64 -33.08
CA ASP A 23 27.39 -28.98 -33.16
C ASP A 23 28.49 -30.02 -33.40
N GLU A 24 28.93 -30.19 -34.66
CA GLU A 24 30.20 -30.86 -34.97
C GLU A 24 31.37 -29.90 -34.66
N GLY A 25 31.67 -29.78 -33.37
CA GLY A 25 32.76 -28.97 -32.83
C GLY A 25 33.69 -29.83 -31.97
N ASP A 26 34.94 -29.94 -32.44
CA ASP A 26 36.09 -30.61 -31.81
C ASP A 26 36.24 -30.31 -30.31
N GLY A 27 36.63 -31.33 -29.55
CA GLY A 27 36.41 -31.43 -28.12
C GLY A 27 37.16 -30.41 -27.27
N VAL A 28 36.42 -29.68 -26.42
CA VAL A 28 36.85 -29.30 -25.06
C VAL A 28 35.63 -29.22 -24.13
N GLY A 29 35.39 -30.30 -23.36
CA GLY A 29 34.68 -30.32 -22.08
C GLY A 29 33.37 -29.53 -21.92
N TYR A 30 32.26 -30.02 -22.47
CA TYR A 30 30.92 -29.63 -22.01
C TYR A 30 30.08 -30.88 -21.72
N GLY A 31 30.33 -31.47 -20.54
CA GLY A 31 29.50 -32.54 -19.97
C GLY A 31 28.27 -32.00 -19.25
N SER A 32 27.51 -31.10 -19.89
CA SER A 32 26.18 -30.74 -19.40
C SER A 32 25.18 -31.74 -19.98
N ASN A 33 24.83 -32.75 -19.19
CA ASN A 33 23.78 -33.68 -19.58
C ASN A 33 22.46 -32.88 -19.71
N PRO A 34 21.76 -32.89 -20.85
CA PRO A 34 20.57 -32.08 -21.07
C PRO A 34 19.55 -32.28 -19.93
N ASP A 35 19.39 -33.52 -19.46
CA ASP A 35 18.52 -33.88 -18.35
C ASP A 35 18.87 -33.18 -17.03
N VAL A 36 20.16 -32.89 -16.79
CA VAL A 36 20.63 -32.16 -15.60
C VAL A 36 20.29 -30.67 -15.72
N GLU A 37 20.37 -30.10 -16.92
CA GLU A 37 19.97 -28.72 -17.16
C GLU A 37 18.45 -28.56 -17.09
N TRP A 38 17.68 -29.50 -17.66
CA TRP A 38 16.23 -29.56 -17.53
C TRP A 38 15.79 -29.73 -16.07
N ALA A 39 16.45 -30.58 -15.29
CA ALA A 39 16.13 -30.76 -13.88
C ALA A 39 16.41 -29.50 -13.05
N LYS A 40 17.52 -28.80 -13.31
CA LYS A 40 17.83 -27.52 -12.66
C LYS A 40 16.78 -26.47 -13.00
N LEU A 41 16.48 -26.31 -14.29
CA LEU A 41 15.50 -25.34 -14.78
C LEU A 41 14.10 -25.61 -14.19
N SER A 42 13.68 -26.88 -14.15
CA SER A 42 12.41 -27.28 -13.53
C SER A 42 12.37 -26.97 -12.04
N ASN A 43 13.47 -27.20 -11.32
CA ASN A 43 13.54 -26.91 -9.89
C ASN A 43 13.50 -25.40 -9.63
N ASP A 44 14.19 -24.61 -10.46
CA ASP A 44 14.18 -23.16 -10.37
C ASP A 44 12.79 -22.58 -10.66
N PHE A 45 12.09 -23.08 -11.69
CA PHE A 45 10.70 -22.68 -11.96
C PHE A 45 9.74 -23.10 -10.85
N THR A 46 9.92 -24.29 -10.28
CA THR A 46 9.05 -24.76 -9.17
C THR A 46 9.27 -23.90 -7.93
N ASN A 47 10.52 -23.61 -7.58
CA ASN A 47 10.87 -22.77 -6.43
C ASN A 47 10.45 -21.31 -6.63
N ALA A 48 10.63 -20.78 -7.85
CA ALA A 48 10.19 -19.44 -8.21
C ALA A 48 8.66 -19.35 -8.15
N GLY A 49 7.94 -20.29 -8.77
CA GLY A 49 6.47 -20.33 -8.75
C GLY A 49 5.89 -20.55 -7.36
N TYR A 50 6.55 -21.35 -6.51
CA TYR A 50 6.16 -21.49 -5.10
C TYR A 50 6.36 -20.19 -4.32
N ARG A 51 7.51 -19.53 -4.46
CA ARG A 51 7.76 -18.23 -3.83
C ARG A 51 6.76 -17.18 -4.31
N GLU A 52 6.53 -17.10 -5.61
CA GLU A 52 5.59 -16.18 -6.21
C GLU A 52 4.16 -16.44 -5.73
N GLY A 53 3.73 -17.70 -5.67
CA GLY A 53 2.42 -18.07 -5.16
C GLY A 53 2.21 -17.70 -3.69
N ILE A 54 3.23 -17.87 -2.84
CA ILE A 54 3.18 -17.43 -1.44
C ILE A 54 3.11 -15.90 -1.35
N THR A 55 3.93 -15.18 -2.12
CA THR A 55 3.91 -13.72 -2.15
C THR A 55 2.56 -13.19 -2.63
N ALA A 56 2.05 -13.71 -3.74
CA ALA A 56 0.76 -13.32 -4.31
C ALA A 56 -0.41 -13.62 -3.36
N GLY A 57 -0.37 -14.75 -2.64
CA GLY A 57 -1.38 -15.08 -1.63
C GLY A 57 -1.35 -14.12 -0.43
N LYS A 58 -0.16 -13.80 0.08
CA LYS A 58 0.02 -12.80 1.14
C LYS A 58 -0.48 -11.43 0.71
N GLU A 59 -0.08 -10.97 -0.48
CA GLU A 59 -0.48 -9.69 -1.04
C GLU A 59 -1.99 -9.59 -1.25
N ALA A 60 -2.63 -10.65 -1.79
CA ALA A 60 -4.08 -10.69 -1.96
C ALA A 60 -4.83 -10.56 -0.62
N SER A 61 -4.39 -11.29 0.41
CA SER A 61 -5.00 -11.20 1.75
C SER A 61 -4.80 -9.83 2.41
N LEU A 62 -3.63 -9.20 2.19
CA LEU A 62 -3.32 -7.85 2.68
C LEU A 62 -4.20 -6.80 1.99
N GLN A 63 -4.41 -6.93 0.69
CA GLN A 63 -5.19 -5.98 -0.11
C GLN A 63 -6.68 -5.99 0.28
N GLU A 64 -7.26 -7.16 0.54
CA GLU A 64 -8.65 -7.26 1.02
C GLU A 64 -8.83 -6.54 2.37
N GLY A 65 -7.88 -6.72 3.30
CA GLY A 65 -7.87 -6.01 4.58
C GLY A 65 -7.74 -4.49 4.42
N PHE A 66 -6.88 -4.03 3.52
CA PHE A 66 -6.74 -2.60 3.19
C PHE A 66 -8.04 -2.03 2.59
N ASP A 67 -8.63 -2.71 1.62
CA ASP A 67 -9.85 -2.25 0.94
C ASP A 67 -11.02 -2.13 1.93
N ALA A 68 -11.16 -3.09 2.84
CA ALA A 68 -12.13 -3.03 3.93
C ALA A 68 -11.88 -1.84 4.86
N GLY A 69 -10.65 -1.66 5.35
CA GLY A 69 -10.28 -0.53 6.23
C GLY A 69 -10.46 0.83 5.55
N TYR A 70 -10.13 0.92 4.26
CA TYR A 70 -10.34 2.12 3.46
C TYR A 70 -11.82 2.44 3.29
N ALA A 71 -12.65 1.47 2.91
CA ALA A 71 -14.07 1.69 2.67
C ALA A 71 -14.85 2.02 3.96
N GLN A 72 -14.55 1.32 5.05
CA GLN A 72 -15.31 1.43 6.30
C GLN A 72 -14.88 2.62 7.16
N THR A 73 -13.57 2.90 7.20
CA THR A 73 -13.00 3.86 8.16
C THR A 73 -12.27 4.99 7.44
N GLY A 74 -11.36 4.65 6.51
CA GLY A 74 -10.48 5.61 5.84
C GLY A 74 -11.22 6.68 5.05
N ALA A 75 -12.06 6.26 4.10
CA ALA A 75 -12.76 7.15 3.18
C ALA A 75 -13.83 8.00 3.87
N PRO A 76 -14.70 7.46 4.77
CA PRO A 76 -15.67 8.28 5.50
C PRO A 76 -14.99 9.33 6.38
N LEU A 77 -13.98 8.92 7.16
CA LEU A 77 -13.29 9.82 8.09
C LEU A 77 -12.48 10.89 7.35
N GLY A 78 -11.76 10.50 6.30
CA GLY A 78 -11.01 11.41 5.46
C GLY A 78 -11.92 12.43 4.76
N ARG A 79 -13.10 12.01 4.31
CA ARG A 79 -14.11 12.90 3.72
C ARG A 79 -14.62 13.93 4.73
N ASP A 80 -14.98 13.51 5.94
CA ASP A 80 -15.52 14.41 6.97
C ASP A 80 -14.48 15.48 7.36
N ILE A 81 -13.23 15.08 7.61
CA ILE A 81 -12.15 16.03 7.93
C ILE A 81 -11.85 16.94 6.74
N GLY A 82 -11.86 16.38 5.52
CA GLY A 82 -11.67 17.15 4.29
C GLY A 82 -12.74 18.23 4.10
N LEU A 83 -14.01 17.89 4.34
CA LEU A 83 -15.13 18.83 4.28
C LEU A 83 -14.95 19.95 5.30
N MET A 84 -14.64 19.64 6.56
CA MET A 84 -14.40 20.66 7.59
C MET A 84 -13.26 21.61 7.22
N ARG A 85 -12.13 21.07 6.74
CA ARG A 85 -10.98 21.88 6.27
C ARG A 85 -11.37 22.76 5.08
N GLY A 86 -12.13 22.22 4.12
CA GLY A 86 -12.61 22.96 2.96
C GLY A 86 -13.56 24.10 3.33
N THR A 87 -14.52 23.84 4.22
CA THR A 87 -15.45 24.84 4.74
C THR A 87 -14.73 25.97 5.46
N VAL A 88 -13.78 25.64 6.34
CA VAL A 88 -12.95 26.65 7.04
C VAL A 88 -12.13 27.49 6.06
N ALA A 89 -11.52 26.87 5.05
CA ALA A 89 -10.78 27.60 4.02
C ALA A 89 -11.68 28.54 3.21
N GLY A 90 -12.88 28.09 2.84
CA GLY A 90 -13.89 28.90 2.17
C GLY A 90 -14.34 30.09 3.02
N LEU A 91 -14.65 29.87 4.29
CA LEU A 91 -15.01 30.92 5.25
C LEU A 91 -13.87 31.93 5.43
N LEU A 92 -12.63 31.46 5.56
CA LEU A 92 -11.48 32.34 5.71
C LEU A 92 -11.33 33.25 4.48
N SER A 93 -11.51 32.70 3.27
CA SER A 93 -11.46 33.47 2.02
C SER A 93 -12.60 34.49 1.93
N TYR A 94 -13.83 34.07 2.27
CA TYR A 94 -15.00 34.93 2.27
C TYR A 94 -14.87 36.10 3.24
N VAL A 95 -14.52 35.83 4.51
CA VAL A 95 -14.36 36.85 5.55
C VAL A 95 -13.19 37.79 5.22
N SER A 96 -12.10 37.28 4.63
CA SER A 96 -10.98 38.13 4.18
C SER A 96 -11.37 39.12 3.08
N LEU A 97 -12.38 38.78 2.26
CA LEU A 97 -12.86 39.63 1.17
C LEU A 97 -13.93 40.63 1.63
N VAL A 98 -14.84 40.20 2.50
CA VAL A 98 -16.05 40.96 2.87
C VAL A 98 -15.86 41.79 4.14
N SER A 99 -15.04 41.34 5.09
CA SER A 99 -14.92 41.97 6.41
C SER A 99 -13.61 42.74 6.57
N GLN A 100 -13.57 43.98 6.06
CA GLN A 100 -12.54 44.93 6.48
C GLN A 100 -12.81 45.38 7.93
N GLY A 101 -12.18 44.73 8.91
CA GLY A 101 -12.24 45.12 10.33
C GLY A 101 -12.75 44.07 11.33
N GLN A 102 -12.89 42.80 10.92
CA GLN A 102 -13.24 41.69 11.83
C GLN A 102 -12.03 40.79 12.14
N ASP A 103 -10.94 41.38 12.65
CA ASP A 103 -9.70 40.65 12.94
C ASP A 103 -9.91 39.51 13.95
N GLU A 104 -10.82 39.66 14.90
CA GLU A 104 -11.15 38.61 15.88
C GLU A 104 -11.79 37.38 15.24
N LEU A 105 -12.70 37.57 14.28
CA LEU A 105 -13.34 36.47 13.56
C LEU A 105 -12.36 35.76 12.63
N VAL A 106 -11.50 36.51 11.94
CA VAL A 106 -10.43 35.95 11.13
C VAL A 106 -9.43 35.17 12.00
N ALA A 107 -9.11 35.66 13.19
CA ALA A 107 -8.26 34.96 14.15
C ALA A 107 -8.90 33.65 14.64
N GLU A 108 -10.20 33.65 14.94
CA GLU A 108 -10.93 32.45 15.36
C GLU A 108 -10.98 31.39 14.24
N ILE A 109 -11.26 31.78 13.00
CA ILE A 109 -11.27 30.87 11.85
C ILE A 109 -9.86 30.30 11.58
N ARG A 110 -8.81 31.11 11.73
CA ARG A 110 -7.41 30.64 11.62
C ARG A 110 -7.02 29.68 12.73
N ASP A 111 -7.49 29.91 13.96
CA ASP A 111 -7.28 28.98 15.08
C ASP A 111 -7.92 27.62 14.78
N ILE A 112 -9.17 27.59 14.35
CA ILE A 112 -9.87 26.36 13.95
C ILE A 112 -9.14 25.67 12.79
N SER A 113 -8.70 26.43 11.78
CA SER A 113 -7.91 25.89 10.66
C SER A 113 -6.61 25.22 11.14
N ASN A 114 -5.90 25.85 12.07
CA ASN A 114 -4.65 25.31 12.61
C ASN A 114 -4.90 24.04 13.43
N GLN A 115 -5.98 24.00 14.22
CA GLN A 115 -6.35 22.81 14.99
C GLN A 115 -6.75 21.66 14.07
N LEU A 116 -7.54 21.91 13.03
CA LEU A 116 -7.89 20.93 12.01
C LEU A 116 -6.69 20.47 11.18
N ALA A 117 -5.68 21.30 10.98
CA ALA A 117 -4.47 20.93 10.24
C ALA A 117 -3.54 20.00 11.04
N ASN A 118 -3.49 20.16 12.37
CA ASN A 118 -2.65 19.32 13.25
C ASN A 118 -3.26 17.95 13.54
N ILE A 119 -4.56 17.77 13.25
CA ILE A 119 -5.25 16.49 13.35
C ILE A 119 -4.65 15.48 12.34
N ARG A 120 -4.15 14.35 12.86
CA ARG A 120 -3.67 13.21 12.06
C ARG A 120 -4.74 12.12 11.98
N PHE A 121 -4.66 11.31 10.93
CA PHE A 121 -5.55 10.17 10.76
C PHE A 121 -5.32 9.11 11.85
N SER A 122 -4.07 8.89 12.26
CA SER A 122 -3.67 7.98 13.34
C SER A 122 -4.30 8.32 14.70
N ASP A 123 -4.66 9.59 14.93
CA ASP A 123 -5.26 10.05 16.19
C ASP A 123 -6.78 9.83 16.27
N ILE A 124 -7.44 9.70 15.12
CA ILE A 124 -8.92 9.71 15.03
C ILE A 124 -9.45 8.38 14.51
N ALA A 125 -8.64 7.63 13.77
CA ALA A 125 -9.01 6.29 13.36
C ALA A 125 -9.29 5.44 14.62
N PRO A 126 -10.46 4.78 14.71
CA PRO A 126 -10.72 3.82 15.77
C PRO A 126 -9.62 2.76 15.75
N ARG A 127 -9.13 2.37 16.94
CA ARG A 127 -8.17 1.27 17.06
C ARG A 127 -8.79 0.04 16.45
N ASP A 128 -8.08 -0.56 15.51
CA ASP A 128 -8.55 -1.69 14.75
C ASP A 128 -8.44 -2.97 15.60
N MET A 129 -9.44 -3.20 16.45
CA MET A 129 -9.46 -4.29 17.42
C MET A 129 -9.38 -5.68 16.75
N GLU A 130 -9.82 -5.79 15.50
CA GLU A 130 -9.74 -7.02 14.70
C GLU A 130 -8.31 -7.27 14.21
N ALA A 131 -7.61 -6.22 13.76
CA ALA A 131 -6.20 -6.30 13.42
C ALA A 131 -5.32 -6.62 14.65
N GLU A 132 -5.63 -6.04 15.81
CA GLU A 132 -4.93 -6.35 17.07
C GLU A 132 -5.15 -7.81 17.51
N GLN A 133 -6.39 -8.31 17.43
CA GLN A 133 -6.72 -9.69 17.79
C GLN A 133 -6.08 -10.70 16.83
N HIS A 134 -6.11 -10.45 15.53
CA HIS A 134 -5.45 -11.31 14.55
C HIS A 134 -3.93 -11.35 14.73
N ALA A 135 -3.29 -10.21 15.05
CA ALA A 135 -1.87 -10.16 15.38
C ALA A 135 -1.53 -10.95 16.66
N LEU A 136 -2.40 -10.86 17.67
CA LEU A 136 -2.28 -11.62 18.93
C LEU A 136 -2.43 -13.14 18.71
N GLU A 137 -3.42 -13.57 17.92
CA GLU A 137 -3.68 -14.99 17.62
C GLU A 137 -2.57 -15.61 16.76
N HIS A 138 -1.95 -14.83 15.86
CA HIS A 138 -0.77 -15.28 15.11
C HIS A 138 0.47 -15.45 15.98
N LEU A 139 0.72 -14.50 16.89
CA LEU A 139 1.82 -14.60 17.85
C LEU A 139 1.63 -15.81 18.78
N GLU A 140 0.39 -16.09 19.18
CA GLU A 140 0.04 -17.23 20.04
C GLU A 140 0.15 -18.59 19.29
N SER A 141 -0.21 -18.65 17.99
CA SER A 141 -0.21 -19.91 17.24
C SER A 141 1.13 -20.28 16.60
N THR A 142 1.89 -19.29 16.10
CA THR A 142 3.16 -19.52 15.38
C THR A 142 4.40 -19.12 16.17
N GLY A 143 4.28 -18.30 17.22
CA GLY A 143 5.42 -17.75 17.97
C GLY A 143 6.26 -16.74 17.17
N GLU A 144 5.90 -16.50 15.91
CA GLU A 144 6.48 -15.52 15.01
C GLU A 144 5.55 -14.31 14.95
N ALA A 145 6.09 -13.12 15.20
CA ALA A 145 5.36 -11.89 14.93
C ALA A 145 5.05 -11.83 13.43
N VAL A 146 3.90 -11.24 13.06
CA VAL A 146 3.62 -10.91 11.66
C VAL A 146 4.84 -10.15 11.14
N ASP A 147 5.35 -10.56 9.97
CA ASP A 147 6.44 -9.90 9.25
C ASP A 147 5.98 -8.47 8.92
N GLU A 148 6.05 -7.57 9.91
CA GLU A 148 5.73 -6.17 9.75
C GLU A 148 6.74 -5.61 8.75
N ASN A 149 6.25 -4.98 7.69
CA ASN A 149 7.10 -4.28 6.75
C ASN A 149 8.06 -3.36 7.54
N GLU A 150 9.37 -3.53 7.41
CA GLU A 150 10.38 -2.74 8.14
C GLU A 150 10.14 -1.22 8.01
N GLU A 151 9.51 -0.81 6.92
CA GLU A 151 9.09 0.58 6.66
C GLU A 151 7.98 1.09 7.61
N LEU A 152 7.02 0.24 8.00
CA LEU A 152 5.94 0.55 8.94
C LEU A 152 6.49 0.73 10.36
N GLU A 153 7.41 -0.14 10.78
CA GLU A 153 8.13 0.05 12.06
C GLU A 153 8.94 1.35 12.07
N GLY A 154 9.64 1.63 10.96
CA GLY A 154 10.39 2.87 10.79
C GLY A 154 9.48 4.11 10.90
N LYS A 155 8.30 4.07 10.29
CA LYS A 155 7.28 5.13 10.37
C LYS A 155 6.77 5.33 11.79
N ARG A 156 6.45 4.24 12.52
CA ARG A 156 6.02 4.32 13.93
C ARG A 156 7.09 4.94 14.82
N ARG A 157 8.35 4.52 14.68
CA ARG A 157 9.48 5.09 15.45
C ARG A 157 9.71 6.58 15.13
N MET A 158 9.56 6.97 13.87
CA MET A 158 9.68 8.37 13.46
C MET A 158 8.54 9.22 14.04
N GLU A 159 7.31 8.70 14.04
CA GLU A 159 6.14 9.35 14.65
C GLU A 159 6.34 9.53 16.17
N GLU A 160 6.86 8.53 16.86
CA GLU A 160 7.20 8.64 18.29
C GLU A 160 8.25 9.72 18.58
N LEU A 161 9.29 9.81 17.74
CA LEU A 161 10.32 10.85 17.87
C LEU A 161 9.76 12.25 17.59
N GLU A 162 8.89 12.39 16.60
CA GLU A 162 8.17 13.63 16.32
C GLU A 162 7.30 14.06 17.51
N ASP A 163 6.66 13.11 18.17
CA ASP A 163 5.83 13.37 19.35
C ASP A 163 6.65 13.80 20.56
N MET A 164 7.80 13.15 20.80
CA MET A 164 8.74 13.57 21.84
C MET A 164 9.28 14.98 21.56
N LEU A 165 9.63 15.29 20.31
CA LEU A 165 10.13 16.59 19.92
C LEU A 165 9.04 17.68 19.94
N GLY A 166 7.82 17.35 19.52
CA GLY A 166 6.65 18.23 19.57
C GLY A 166 6.29 18.62 21.00
N SER A 167 6.38 17.68 21.93
CA SER A 167 6.18 17.90 23.37
C SER A 167 7.17 18.93 23.95
N LEU A 168 8.43 18.90 23.51
CA LEU A 168 9.49 19.82 23.94
C LEU A 168 9.40 21.20 23.25
N GLY A 169 8.97 21.27 21.99
CA GLY A 169 8.99 22.50 21.18
C GLY A 169 7.74 23.38 21.26
N ARG A 170 6.56 22.80 21.53
CA ARG A 170 5.27 23.51 21.62
C ARG A 170 4.52 22.97 22.83
N GLY A 171 4.77 23.55 24.00
CA GLY A 171 4.27 23.10 25.31
C GLY A 171 3.00 22.22 25.25
N GLY A 172 3.21 20.90 25.36
CA GLY A 172 2.19 19.88 25.57
C GLY A 172 0.87 20.06 24.79
N VAL A 173 0.92 20.15 23.45
CA VAL A 173 -0.32 20.01 22.66
C VAL A 173 -0.78 18.55 22.78
N LYS A 174 -1.86 18.31 23.54
CA LYS A 174 -2.49 16.99 23.66
C LYS A 174 -2.92 16.51 22.26
N ARG A 175 -2.70 15.21 21.96
CA ARG A 175 -3.20 14.59 20.73
C ARG A 175 -4.69 14.88 20.58
N ALA A 176 -5.08 15.38 19.41
CA ALA A 176 -6.45 15.76 19.12
C ALA A 176 -7.29 14.49 18.93
N GLY A 177 -8.18 14.19 19.88
CA GLY A 177 -9.01 13.01 19.83
C GLY A 177 -10.26 13.20 18.97
N ILE A 178 -11.01 12.12 18.77
CA ILE A 178 -12.33 12.13 18.12
C ILE A 178 -13.27 13.17 18.77
N GLU A 179 -13.16 13.38 20.08
CA GLU A 179 -13.96 14.37 20.82
C GLU A 179 -13.59 15.82 20.45
N ASP A 180 -12.31 16.10 20.21
CA ASP A 180 -11.86 17.43 19.78
C ASP A 180 -12.36 17.74 18.37
N VAL A 181 -12.40 16.74 17.49
CA VAL A 181 -12.97 16.87 16.15
C VAL A 181 -14.45 17.21 16.21
N LYS A 182 -15.22 16.52 17.08
CA LYS A 182 -16.65 16.84 17.29
C LYS A 182 -16.83 18.26 17.80
N ARG A 183 -16.01 18.68 18.77
CA ARG A 183 -16.04 20.04 19.31
C ARG A 183 -15.70 21.10 18.26
N LEU A 184 -14.74 20.81 17.38
CA LEU A 184 -14.37 21.69 16.27
C LEU A 184 -15.49 21.79 15.23
N LYS A 185 -16.19 20.69 14.96
CA LYS A 185 -17.36 20.67 14.09
C LYS A 185 -18.48 21.55 14.64
N GLU A 186 -18.84 21.39 15.92
CA GLU A 186 -19.87 22.23 16.55
C GLU A 186 -19.49 23.72 16.53
N ARG A 187 -18.21 24.04 16.79
CA ARG A 187 -17.71 25.42 16.67
C ARG A 187 -17.85 25.95 15.25
N LEU A 188 -17.49 25.15 14.24
CA LEU A 188 -17.60 25.53 12.84
C LEU A 188 -19.07 25.78 12.44
N ASP A 189 -19.98 24.88 12.82
CA ASP A 189 -21.41 25.01 12.54
C ASP A 189 -21.99 26.29 13.17
N SER A 190 -21.56 26.62 14.40
CA SER A 190 -21.97 27.87 15.06
C SER A 190 -21.45 29.12 14.34
N LEU A 191 -20.25 29.08 13.77
CA LEU A 191 -19.69 30.18 12.97
C LEU A 191 -20.41 30.32 11.64
N CYS A 192 -20.72 29.21 10.97
CA CYS A 192 -21.51 29.21 9.75
C CYS A 192 -22.89 29.82 9.97
N ALA A 193 -23.57 29.44 11.06
CA ALA A 193 -24.86 30.01 11.43
C ALA A 193 -24.79 31.52 11.70
N ARG A 194 -23.73 31.99 12.39
CA ARG A 194 -23.50 33.42 12.65
C ARG A 194 -23.23 34.24 11.39
N LEU A 195 -22.65 33.63 10.36
CA LEU A 195 -22.34 34.26 9.08
C LEU A 195 -23.46 34.10 8.04
N GLU A 196 -24.56 33.42 8.40
CA GLU A 196 -25.67 33.06 7.49
C GLU A 196 -25.21 32.28 6.24
N VAL A 197 -24.07 31.58 6.32
CA VAL A 197 -23.53 30.78 5.23
C VAL A 197 -23.90 29.31 5.46
N SER A 198 -24.50 28.69 4.44
CA SER A 198 -24.80 27.25 4.44
C SER A 198 -23.49 26.45 4.36
N CYS A 199 -23.13 25.80 5.46
CA CYS A 199 -22.06 24.79 5.50
C CYS A 199 -22.73 23.42 5.42
N GLY A 200 -22.59 22.75 4.27
CA GLY A 200 -23.19 21.44 3.98
C GLY A 200 -22.31 20.27 4.40
#